data_AF-A0A1X7NAJ7-F1
#
_entry.id   AF-A0A1X7NAJ7-F1
#
_cell.length_a   1.000
_cell.length_b   1.000
_cell.length_c   1.000
_cell.angle_alpha   90.00
_cell.angle_beta   90.00
_cell.angle_gamma   90.00
#
_symmetry.space_group_name_H-M   'P 1'
#
loop_
_entity.id
_entity.type
_entity.pdbx_description
1 polymer ?
#
loop_
_entity_poly.entity_id
_entity_poly.type
_entity_poly.pdbx_seq_one_letter_code
_entity_poly.pdbx_strand_id
1 'polypeptide(L)'
;MAVTVAAPPAVADNPARRTESLFNVLQFGDEGLTDEQRLRLGLKYFPDNKVQGTLIISRGLTLTSPVDIDIAWVSLEMTGGAIDCSTITTGPALRFLNSSSSGYPYTRNSYRGLRLTGPGEGTASVGIRFDSPTYPVRGVGFYGLEISDFGTGVEFLNNAYLFNFFSFSITDCGTGASMPSGAANYGENIKFIGGEISACGRGIHNNNSNGNIHVTSTRFEDCGQAVRVEKGGVFLSECEVELGDRAASTKLPPFFTGTSTDAKVQVIGGRLTASSVCTAASFFETQNPSWGCGIVVVNFAIGTARTTTGYLIGGTGNVRLDQVVLEDSPSSASNSGSLLTSPKNNKLIDGSFDLAVVADAFFTAPASTSRTAAGGATLTTSAGKLIVTRTSASSPVVVAFDVPCVAGKVYANSLTVSGGTSSGTFTYSETFIAVIGQPTASIPSAAKSDVRESIQVSMDELKTRLPAALSFTAPSSTRAAPAWATHFRLSLDISRLSVGTVEISDVIVTEV
;
A
#
# COMPACT_ATOMS: atom_id res chain seq x y z
N MET A 1 20.03 -22.21 -51.59
CA MET A 1 20.84 -21.02 -51.94
C MET A 1 20.48 -19.93 -50.95
N ALA A 2 21.42 -19.54 -50.09
CA ALA A 2 21.23 -18.43 -49.16
C ALA A 2 21.50 -17.14 -49.92
N VAL A 3 20.49 -16.28 -50.05
CA VAL A 3 20.64 -14.93 -50.62
C VAL A 3 21.06 -14.02 -49.48
N THR A 4 22.34 -13.63 -49.47
CA THR A 4 22.87 -12.55 -48.63
C THR A 4 22.53 -11.22 -49.29
N VAL A 5 21.54 -10.51 -48.77
CA VAL A 5 21.29 -9.11 -49.16
C VAL A 5 22.09 -8.22 -48.20
N ALA A 6 22.97 -7.40 -48.78
CA ALA A 6 23.90 -6.55 -48.04
C ALA A 6 23.19 -5.36 -47.41
N ALA A 7 23.54 -5.07 -46.15
CA ALA A 7 23.09 -3.88 -45.44
C ALA A 7 23.69 -2.60 -46.07
N PRO A 8 23.04 -1.43 -45.92
CA PRO A 8 23.58 -0.17 -46.45
C PRO A 8 24.96 0.14 -45.84
N PRO A 9 25.89 0.71 -46.63
CA PRO A 9 27.29 0.91 -46.23
C PRO A 9 27.39 1.88 -45.05
N ALA A 10 28.20 1.50 -44.04
CA ALA A 10 28.53 2.38 -42.92
C ALA A 10 29.40 3.55 -43.37
N VAL A 11 29.06 4.77 -42.92
CA VAL A 11 29.78 6.01 -43.24
C VAL A 11 30.27 6.64 -41.94
N ALA A 12 31.46 7.26 -41.97
CA ALA A 12 32.07 7.94 -40.82
C ALA A 12 31.18 9.07 -40.25
N ASP A 13 31.28 9.26 -38.93
CA ASP A 13 30.43 10.13 -38.11
C ASP A 13 30.48 11.60 -38.58
N ASN A 14 29.35 12.11 -39.07
CA ASN A 14 29.15 13.50 -39.49
C ASN A 14 27.99 14.10 -38.67
N PRO A 15 28.22 15.13 -37.84
CA PRO A 15 27.21 15.69 -36.95
C PRO A 15 26.01 16.35 -37.66
N ALA A 16 26.06 16.58 -38.98
CA ALA A 16 24.90 16.99 -39.78
C ALA A 16 23.91 15.85 -40.09
N ARG A 17 24.22 14.60 -39.73
CA ARG A 17 23.48 13.38 -40.08
C ARG A 17 22.53 12.83 -39.01
N ARG A 18 22.08 13.64 -38.05
CA ARG A 18 21.09 13.17 -37.06
C ARG A 18 19.77 12.70 -37.70
N THR A 19 19.49 13.06 -38.96
CA THR A 19 18.40 12.51 -39.79
C THR A 19 18.73 11.18 -40.48
N GLU A 20 20.01 10.79 -40.61
CA GLU A 20 20.43 9.48 -41.17
C GLU A 20 20.50 8.37 -40.11
N SER A 21 20.31 8.71 -38.83
CA SER A 21 20.24 7.76 -37.71
C SER A 21 18.81 7.29 -37.41
N LEU A 22 17.90 7.40 -38.38
CA LEU A 22 16.50 6.96 -38.30
C LEU A 22 16.25 5.91 -39.38
N PHE A 23 15.97 4.68 -38.97
CA PHE A 23 15.69 3.58 -39.89
C PHE A 23 14.30 3.03 -39.61
N ASN A 24 13.52 2.78 -40.64
CA ASN A 24 12.26 2.06 -40.48
C ASN A 24 12.51 0.55 -40.54
N VAL A 25 11.84 -0.23 -39.70
CA VAL A 25 11.96 -1.70 -39.69
C VAL A 25 11.73 -2.32 -41.08
N LEU A 26 10.89 -1.71 -41.91
CA LEU A 26 10.61 -2.17 -43.27
C LEU A 26 11.80 -2.02 -44.25
N GLN A 27 12.85 -1.29 -43.87
CA GLN A 27 14.07 -1.16 -44.68
C GLN A 27 15.02 -2.36 -44.53
N PHE A 28 14.76 -3.25 -43.57
CA PHE A 28 15.64 -4.38 -43.27
C PHE A 28 15.12 -5.67 -43.89
N GLY A 29 15.75 -6.09 -44.98
CA GLY A 29 15.46 -7.32 -45.71
C GLY A 29 14.34 -7.17 -46.76
N ASP A 30 14.06 -8.27 -47.46
CA ASP A 30 13.19 -8.25 -48.65
C ASP A 30 11.69 -8.35 -48.31
N GLU A 31 10.83 -8.15 -49.31
CA GLU A 31 9.37 -8.19 -49.19
C GLU A 31 8.82 -9.50 -48.61
N GLY A 32 9.53 -10.62 -48.78
CA GLY A 32 9.10 -11.95 -48.32
C GLY A 32 9.39 -12.28 -46.85
N LEU A 33 10.06 -11.39 -46.10
CA LEU A 33 10.31 -11.59 -44.67
C LEU A 33 9.13 -11.18 -43.81
N THR A 34 8.91 -11.90 -42.71
CA THR A 34 7.97 -11.49 -41.67
C THR A 34 8.47 -10.24 -40.94
N ASP A 35 7.57 -9.45 -40.36
CA ASP A 35 7.96 -8.26 -39.61
C ASP A 35 8.85 -8.59 -38.39
N GLU A 36 8.68 -9.77 -37.77
CA GLU A 36 9.60 -10.28 -36.75
C GLU A 36 11.03 -10.48 -37.30
N GLN A 37 11.16 -11.12 -38.48
CA GLN A 37 12.46 -11.32 -39.11
C GLN A 37 13.13 -10.00 -39.44
N ARG A 38 12.38 -9.01 -39.93
CA ARG A 38 12.88 -7.66 -40.20
C ARG A 38 13.33 -6.93 -38.94
N LEU A 39 12.57 -7.03 -37.85
CA LEU A 39 12.95 -6.47 -36.55
C LEU A 39 14.29 -7.05 -36.10
N ARG A 40 14.46 -8.37 -36.17
CA ARG A 40 15.72 -9.03 -35.79
C ARG A 40 16.90 -8.58 -36.64
N LEU A 41 16.71 -8.43 -37.95
CA LEU A 41 17.73 -7.89 -38.85
C LEU A 41 18.10 -6.44 -38.50
N GLY A 42 17.10 -5.59 -38.25
CA GLY A 42 17.30 -4.20 -37.84
C GLY A 42 18.07 -4.08 -36.52
N LEU A 43 17.67 -4.84 -35.50
CA LEU A 43 18.35 -4.84 -34.19
C LEU A 43 19.78 -5.38 -34.25
N LYS A 44 20.07 -6.32 -35.16
CA LYS A 44 21.42 -6.84 -35.39
C LYS A 44 22.31 -5.85 -36.14
N TYR A 45 21.74 -5.06 -37.06
CA TYR A 45 22.48 -4.13 -37.90
C TYR A 45 23.28 -3.10 -37.09
N PHE A 46 22.68 -2.45 -36.10
CA PHE A 46 23.31 -1.39 -35.31
C PHE A 46 24.59 -1.87 -34.56
N PRO A 47 24.57 -2.94 -33.74
CA PRO A 47 25.76 -3.42 -33.04
C PRO A 47 26.81 -4.03 -33.97
N ASP A 48 26.42 -4.70 -35.06
CA ASP A 48 27.34 -5.28 -36.05
C ASP A 48 28.15 -4.21 -36.77
N ASN A 49 27.48 -3.12 -37.16
CA ASN A 49 28.06 -2.04 -37.96
C ASN A 49 28.59 -0.88 -37.10
N LYS A 50 28.45 -0.98 -35.78
CA LYS A 50 28.86 0.06 -34.81
C LYS A 50 28.21 1.41 -35.10
N VAL A 51 26.94 1.39 -35.52
CA VAL A 51 26.13 2.58 -35.79
C VAL A 51 25.16 2.79 -34.65
N GLN A 52 25.12 4.00 -34.09
CA GLN A 52 24.07 4.39 -33.15
C GLN A 52 22.88 4.96 -33.93
N GLY A 53 21.67 4.53 -33.60
CA GLY A 53 20.47 5.04 -34.26
C GLY A 53 19.17 4.70 -33.58
N THR A 54 18.09 5.11 -34.24
CA THR A 54 16.71 4.87 -33.83
C THR A 54 16.04 3.99 -34.87
N LEU A 55 15.46 2.88 -34.41
CA LEU A 55 14.67 1.98 -35.23
C LEU A 55 13.18 2.29 -35.03
N ILE A 56 12.51 2.66 -36.12
CA ILE A 56 11.08 2.94 -36.16
C ILE A 56 10.33 1.64 -36.45
N ILE A 57 9.52 1.20 -35.49
CA ILE A 57 8.61 0.05 -35.65
C ILE A 57 7.26 0.60 -36.11
N SER A 58 7.05 0.57 -37.42
CA SER A 58 5.93 1.26 -38.09
C SER A 58 4.68 0.39 -38.31
N ARG A 59 4.72 -0.89 -37.92
CA ARG A 59 3.61 -1.84 -37.99
C ARG A 59 3.59 -2.71 -36.74
N GLY A 60 2.40 -3.21 -36.39
CA GLY A 60 2.29 -4.26 -35.37
C GLY A 60 2.88 -5.56 -35.89
N LEU A 61 3.38 -6.40 -35.00
CA LEU A 61 4.04 -7.67 -35.34
C LEU A 61 3.86 -8.69 -34.22
N THR A 62 4.04 -9.97 -34.55
CA THR A 62 4.03 -11.06 -33.57
C THR A 62 5.47 -11.51 -33.28
N LEU A 63 5.84 -11.61 -32.01
CA LEU A 63 7.10 -12.21 -31.58
C LEU A 63 6.87 -13.67 -31.17
N THR A 64 7.53 -14.58 -31.87
CA THR A 64 7.46 -16.02 -31.58
C THR A 64 8.54 -16.49 -30.62
N SER A 65 9.54 -15.65 -30.34
CA SER A 65 10.64 -15.94 -29.40
C SER A 65 11.26 -14.65 -28.86
N PRO A 66 12.04 -14.71 -27.75
CA PRO A 66 12.71 -13.55 -27.19
C PRO A 66 13.53 -12.73 -28.20
N VAL A 67 13.56 -11.41 -28.02
CA VAL A 67 14.37 -10.47 -28.82
C VAL A 67 15.32 -9.70 -27.91
N ASP A 68 16.59 -9.65 -28.30
CA ASP A 68 17.60 -8.85 -27.62
C ASP A 68 17.67 -7.44 -28.20
N ILE A 69 17.66 -6.45 -27.31
CA ILE A 69 17.81 -5.03 -27.63
C ILE A 69 19.07 -4.53 -26.94
N ASP A 70 20.05 -4.12 -27.75
CA ASP A 70 21.31 -3.61 -27.24
C ASP A 70 21.28 -2.09 -27.06
N ILE A 71 21.19 -1.68 -25.79
CA ILE A 71 21.02 -0.28 -25.42
C ILE A 71 22.22 0.59 -25.76
N ALA A 72 23.37 0.03 -26.14
CA ALA A 72 24.52 0.82 -26.56
C ALA A 72 24.36 1.40 -27.97
N TRP A 73 23.47 0.83 -28.77
CA TRP A 73 23.42 1.09 -30.21
C TRP A 73 22.06 1.55 -30.71
N VAL A 74 20.96 1.10 -30.09
CA VAL A 74 19.62 1.33 -30.65
C VAL A 74 18.64 1.95 -29.66
N SER A 75 17.97 3.02 -30.10
CA SER A 75 16.71 3.52 -29.57
C SER A 75 15.54 2.95 -30.37
N LEU A 76 14.36 2.79 -29.75
CA LEU A 76 13.16 2.34 -30.46
C LEU A 76 12.08 3.40 -30.42
N GLU A 77 11.43 3.60 -31.57
CA GLU A 77 10.24 4.42 -31.68
C GLU A 77 9.13 3.61 -32.34
N MET A 78 8.10 3.29 -31.56
CA MET A 78 6.98 2.52 -32.05
C MET A 78 5.86 3.48 -32.46
N THR A 79 5.56 3.48 -33.75
CA THR A 79 4.53 4.31 -34.38
C THR A 79 3.41 3.46 -34.98
N GLY A 80 3.61 2.13 -35.05
CA GLY A 80 2.64 1.15 -35.53
C GLY A 80 1.77 0.54 -34.41
N GLY A 81 1.11 -0.57 -34.75
CA GLY A 81 0.28 -1.35 -33.82
C GLY A 81 1.09 -2.14 -32.77
N ALA A 82 0.37 -2.80 -31.85
CA ALA A 82 0.96 -3.58 -30.76
C ALA A 82 1.90 -4.71 -31.24
N ILE A 83 2.84 -5.09 -30.36
CA ILE A 83 3.64 -6.30 -30.48
C ILE A 83 2.92 -7.41 -29.71
N ASP A 84 2.45 -8.43 -30.44
CA ASP A 84 1.83 -9.62 -29.87
C ASP A 84 2.91 -10.64 -29.48
N CYS A 85 2.99 -10.95 -28.20
CA CYS A 85 3.93 -11.90 -27.60
C CYS A 85 3.21 -13.11 -26.98
N SER A 86 1.95 -13.36 -27.36
CA SER A 86 1.08 -14.40 -26.79
C SER A 86 1.62 -15.83 -26.90
N THR A 87 2.64 -16.07 -27.73
CA THR A 87 3.32 -17.37 -27.82
C THR A 87 4.51 -17.54 -26.88
N ILE A 88 4.99 -16.47 -26.24
CA ILE A 88 6.19 -16.49 -25.37
C ILE A 88 5.76 -16.78 -23.93
N THR A 89 5.53 -18.05 -23.59
CA THR A 89 5.02 -18.47 -22.27
C THR A 89 6.06 -18.52 -21.15
N THR A 90 7.36 -18.38 -21.47
CA THR A 90 8.46 -18.39 -20.52
C THR A 90 9.57 -17.43 -20.93
N GLY A 91 10.19 -16.76 -19.96
CA GLY A 91 11.27 -15.81 -20.20
C GLY A 91 10.78 -14.50 -20.84
N PRO A 92 11.72 -13.62 -21.25
CA PRO A 92 11.37 -12.28 -21.72
C PRO A 92 10.91 -12.27 -23.18
N ALA A 93 9.90 -11.47 -23.50
CA ALA A 93 9.62 -11.08 -24.87
C ALA A 93 10.72 -10.14 -25.39
N LEU A 94 11.04 -9.10 -24.63
CA LEU A 94 12.15 -8.19 -24.92
C LEU A 94 13.20 -8.25 -23.80
N ARG A 95 14.45 -8.57 -24.16
CA ARG A 95 15.59 -8.48 -23.24
C ARG A 95 16.48 -7.30 -23.62
N PHE A 96 16.66 -6.37 -22.69
CA PHE A 96 17.55 -5.24 -22.83
C PHE A 96 18.92 -5.59 -22.24
N LEU A 97 19.96 -5.44 -23.05
CA LEU A 97 21.35 -5.72 -22.70
C LEU A 97 22.28 -4.60 -23.17
N ASN A 98 23.56 -4.68 -22.79
CA ASN A 98 24.59 -3.75 -23.27
C ASN A 98 25.84 -4.54 -23.72
N SER A 99 26.25 -4.40 -24.98
CA SER A 99 27.50 -5.00 -25.50
C SER A 99 28.73 -4.08 -25.43
N SER A 100 28.56 -2.80 -25.10
CA SER A 100 29.63 -1.81 -25.09
C SER A 100 30.21 -1.61 -23.70
N SER A 101 31.55 -1.57 -23.64
CA SER A 101 32.33 -1.23 -22.46
C SER A 101 32.35 0.26 -22.14
N SER A 102 31.64 1.09 -22.91
CA SER A 102 31.59 2.53 -22.66
C SER A 102 31.03 2.75 -21.26
N GLY A 103 31.86 3.22 -20.34
CA GLY A 103 31.51 3.40 -18.93
C GLY A 103 30.49 4.51 -18.67
N TYR A 104 29.91 5.11 -19.71
CA TYR A 104 28.94 6.20 -19.59
C TYR A 104 27.50 5.67 -19.59
N PRO A 105 26.56 6.33 -18.86
CA PRO A 105 25.14 6.04 -18.98
C PRO A 105 24.61 6.33 -20.39
N TYR A 106 23.64 5.53 -20.87
CA TYR A 106 23.05 5.68 -22.20
C TYR A 106 21.85 6.65 -22.21
N THR A 107 22.00 7.81 -21.58
CA THR A 107 20.93 8.83 -21.39
C THR A 107 20.41 9.46 -22.66
N ARG A 108 21.08 9.25 -23.79
CA ARG A 108 20.62 9.67 -25.11
C ARG A 108 19.69 8.65 -25.77
N ASN A 109 19.68 7.41 -25.29
CA ASN A 109 18.84 6.37 -25.85
C ASN A 109 17.48 6.32 -25.16
N SER A 110 16.42 6.15 -25.96
CA SER A 110 15.05 6.12 -25.47
C SER A 110 14.21 5.09 -26.21
N TYR A 111 13.17 4.62 -25.52
CA TYR A 111 12.23 3.63 -26.03
C TYR A 111 10.83 4.20 -25.88
N ARG A 112 10.15 4.41 -27.01
CA ARG A 112 8.92 5.22 -27.07
C ARG A 112 7.77 4.46 -27.70
N GLY A 113 6.58 4.55 -27.11
CA GLY A 113 5.35 4.00 -27.66
C GLY A 113 5.28 2.47 -27.66
N LEU A 114 6.15 1.79 -26.91
CA LEU A 114 6.18 0.33 -26.89
C LEU A 114 4.86 -0.21 -26.31
N ARG A 115 4.20 -1.09 -27.05
CA ARG A 115 2.95 -1.76 -26.64
C ARG A 115 3.10 -3.27 -26.80
N LEU A 116 3.08 -4.00 -25.69
CA LEU A 116 3.28 -5.45 -25.64
C LEU A 116 2.03 -6.12 -25.06
N THR A 117 1.60 -7.22 -25.68
CA THR A 117 0.55 -8.10 -25.14
C THR A 117 1.10 -9.51 -24.99
N GLY A 118 1.02 -10.07 -23.79
CA GLY A 118 1.61 -11.36 -23.45
C GLY A 118 0.63 -12.54 -23.47
N PRO A 119 1.08 -13.72 -23.03
CA PRO A 119 0.32 -14.98 -23.02
C PRO A 119 -0.63 -15.15 -21.82
N GLY A 120 -0.66 -14.19 -20.87
CA GLY A 120 -1.49 -14.18 -19.67
C GLY A 120 -0.71 -14.11 -18.35
N GLU A 121 -1.34 -13.55 -17.31
CA GLU A 121 -0.76 -13.34 -15.96
C GLU A 121 -0.29 -14.62 -15.24
N GLY A 122 -0.85 -15.78 -15.60
CA GLY A 122 -0.54 -17.08 -14.97
C GLY A 122 0.71 -17.78 -15.52
N THR A 123 1.46 -17.13 -16.41
CA THR A 123 2.62 -17.73 -17.10
C THR A 123 3.96 -17.34 -16.46
N ALA A 124 5.06 -17.95 -16.91
CA ALA A 124 6.42 -17.56 -16.52
C ALA A 124 7.05 -16.53 -17.49
N SER A 125 6.21 -15.87 -18.28
CA SER A 125 6.61 -14.88 -19.28
C SER A 125 6.95 -13.54 -18.64
N VAL A 126 7.85 -12.80 -19.28
CA VAL A 126 8.22 -11.44 -18.89
C VAL A 126 8.05 -10.51 -20.09
N GLY A 127 7.39 -9.37 -19.93
CA GLY A 127 7.27 -8.39 -21.02
C GLY A 127 8.63 -7.80 -21.39
N ILE A 128 9.24 -7.09 -20.43
CA ILE A 128 10.57 -6.50 -20.56
C ILE A 128 11.48 -7.00 -19.44
N ARG A 129 12.66 -7.53 -19.81
CA ARG A 129 13.71 -7.89 -18.86
C ARG A 129 14.99 -7.09 -19.12
N PHE A 130 15.51 -6.45 -18.09
CA PHE A 130 16.85 -5.87 -18.12
C PHE A 130 17.83 -6.85 -17.50
N ASP A 131 18.70 -7.43 -18.33
CA ASP A 131 19.66 -8.43 -17.89
C ASP A 131 20.85 -8.46 -18.85
N SER A 132 22.02 -8.09 -18.34
CA SER A 132 23.25 -8.09 -19.12
C SER A 132 24.38 -8.82 -18.40
N PRO A 133 25.04 -9.79 -19.06
CA PRO A 133 26.07 -10.61 -18.43
C PRO A 133 27.38 -9.85 -18.19
N THR A 134 27.67 -8.81 -18.98
CA THR A 134 29.02 -8.21 -19.00
C THR A 134 29.01 -6.73 -18.63
N TYR A 135 28.18 -5.92 -19.28
CA TYR A 135 28.21 -4.47 -19.11
C TYR A 135 26.89 -3.91 -18.57
N PRO A 136 26.92 -2.79 -17.81
CA PRO A 136 25.74 -2.10 -17.30
C PRO A 136 24.67 -1.78 -18.34
N VAL A 137 23.42 -2.17 -18.08
CA VAL A 137 22.23 -1.66 -18.76
C VAL A 137 21.71 -0.51 -17.91
N ARG A 138 22.00 0.74 -18.30
CA ARG A 138 21.69 1.88 -17.44
C ARG A 138 21.46 3.20 -18.16
N GLY A 139 20.67 4.06 -17.52
CA GLY A 139 20.50 5.46 -17.91
C GLY A 139 19.51 5.69 -19.05
N VAL A 140 18.76 4.67 -19.49
CA VAL A 140 17.77 4.82 -20.58
C VAL A 140 16.39 5.25 -20.05
N GLY A 141 15.62 5.91 -20.92
CA GLY A 141 14.25 6.35 -20.63
C GLY A 141 13.20 5.63 -21.49
N PHE A 142 12.07 5.30 -20.86
CA PHE A 142 10.88 4.72 -21.49
C PHE A 142 9.74 5.73 -21.45
N TYR A 143 9.04 5.94 -22.56
CA TYR A 143 7.99 6.95 -22.68
C TYR A 143 6.77 6.37 -23.40
N GLY A 144 5.60 6.38 -22.77
CA GLY A 144 4.39 5.80 -23.39
C GLY A 144 4.53 4.29 -23.55
N LEU A 145 4.79 3.58 -22.44
CA LEU A 145 4.94 2.11 -22.41
C LEU A 145 3.61 1.46 -22.03
N GLU A 146 3.11 0.53 -22.81
CA GLU A 146 1.94 -0.30 -22.53
C GLU A 146 2.37 -1.77 -22.48
N ILE A 147 2.17 -2.46 -21.36
CA ILE A 147 2.46 -3.89 -21.21
C ILE A 147 1.24 -4.55 -20.58
N SER A 148 0.67 -5.56 -21.25
CA SER A 148 -0.45 -6.33 -20.71
C SER A 148 -0.19 -7.84 -20.76
N ASP A 149 -0.84 -8.60 -19.88
CA ASP A 149 -0.96 -10.06 -19.98
C ASP A 149 0.36 -10.83 -19.85
N PHE A 150 1.26 -10.46 -18.96
CA PHE A 150 2.50 -11.21 -18.70
C PHE A 150 2.56 -11.79 -17.29
N GLY A 151 3.32 -12.87 -17.09
CA GLY A 151 3.66 -13.32 -15.73
C GLY A 151 4.34 -12.22 -14.92
N THR A 152 5.23 -11.47 -15.56
CA THR A 152 5.83 -10.24 -15.03
C THR A 152 5.90 -9.17 -16.12
N GLY A 153 5.40 -7.96 -15.86
CA GLY A 153 5.44 -6.87 -16.84
C GLY A 153 6.87 -6.42 -17.13
N VAL A 154 7.57 -5.96 -16.08
CA VAL A 154 8.97 -5.49 -16.14
C VAL A 154 9.82 -6.17 -15.08
N GLU A 155 11.00 -6.68 -15.45
CA GLU A 155 11.93 -7.35 -14.54
C GLU A 155 13.36 -6.80 -14.62
N PHE A 156 13.99 -6.58 -13.46
CA PHE A 156 15.36 -6.08 -13.34
C PHE A 156 16.29 -7.16 -12.77
N LEU A 157 17.31 -7.56 -13.54
CA LEU A 157 18.32 -8.56 -13.17
C LEU A 157 19.73 -7.97 -13.35
N ASN A 158 20.70 -8.75 -13.84
CA ASN A 158 22.11 -8.39 -13.74
C ASN A 158 22.43 -7.07 -14.42
N ASN A 159 23.23 -6.24 -13.74
CA ASN A 159 23.77 -5.00 -14.28
C ASN A 159 22.69 -3.95 -14.67
N ALA A 160 21.47 -4.05 -14.13
CA ALA A 160 20.32 -3.23 -14.51
C ALA A 160 20.01 -2.12 -13.47
N TYR A 161 20.24 -0.85 -13.80
CA TYR A 161 20.03 0.28 -12.87
C TYR A 161 19.85 1.64 -13.57
N LEU A 162 19.40 2.68 -12.86
CA LEU A 162 19.17 4.06 -13.35
C LEU A 162 18.17 4.17 -14.51
N PHE A 163 17.03 3.47 -14.44
CA PHE A 163 15.97 3.57 -15.44
C PHE A 163 14.91 4.60 -15.07
N ASN A 164 14.29 5.21 -16.08
CA ASN A 164 13.16 6.10 -15.90
C ASN A 164 12.02 5.68 -16.84
N PHE A 165 10.84 5.43 -16.29
CA PHE A 165 9.61 5.12 -17.02
C PHE A 165 8.64 6.30 -16.86
N PHE A 166 8.15 6.84 -17.96
CA PHE A 166 7.26 8.00 -18.00
C PHE A 166 5.96 7.66 -18.73
N SER A 167 4.82 8.00 -18.13
CA SER A 167 3.49 7.78 -18.70
C SER A 167 3.32 6.36 -19.24
N PHE A 168 3.36 5.38 -18.35
CA PHE A 168 3.26 3.96 -18.67
C PHE A 168 1.92 3.36 -18.22
N SER A 169 1.61 2.18 -18.72
CA SER A 169 0.49 1.33 -18.32
C SER A 169 0.99 -0.12 -18.26
N ILE A 170 1.03 -0.72 -17.08
CA ILE A 170 1.36 -2.14 -16.90
C ILE A 170 0.13 -2.82 -16.30
N THR A 171 -0.57 -3.62 -17.10
CA THR A 171 -1.88 -4.17 -16.72
C THR A 171 -1.92 -5.68 -16.80
N ASP A 172 -2.84 -6.31 -16.07
CA ASP A 172 -3.18 -7.73 -16.21
C ASP A 172 -1.95 -8.66 -16.14
N CYS A 173 -0.98 -8.30 -15.29
CA CYS A 173 0.23 -9.09 -15.08
C CYS A 173 0.20 -9.82 -13.73
N GLY A 174 0.87 -10.97 -13.66
CA GLY A 174 1.06 -11.65 -12.37
C GLY A 174 1.81 -10.73 -11.38
N THR A 175 2.83 -10.03 -11.87
CA THR A 175 3.50 -8.92 -11.18
C THR A 175 3.80 -7.78 -12.15
N GLY A 176 3.42 -6.55 -11.84
CA GLY A 176 3.65 -5.39 -12.73
C GLY A 176 5.14 -5.11 -12.94
N ALA A 177 5.86 -4.78 -11.86
CA ALA A 177 7.31 -4.61 -11.87
C ALA A 177 7.97 -5.45 -10.78
N SER A 178 9.04 -6.16 -11.13
CA SER A 178 9.73 -7.10 -10.24
C SER A 178 11.24 -6.87 -10.21
N MET A 179 11.79 -6.87 -9.01
CA MET A 179 13.22 -6.97 -8.76
C MET A 179 13.47 -8.19 -7.86
N PRO A 180 13.58 -9.40 -8.45
CA PRO A 180 13.76 -10.63 -7.68
C PRO A 180 15.17 -10.70 -7.08
N SER A 181 15.37 -11.60 -6.11
CA SER A 181 16.70 -11.89 -5.57
C SER A 181 17.55 -12.71 -6.54
N GLY A 182 18.88 -12.68 -6.39
CA GLY A 182 19.79 -13.63 -7.04
C GLY A 182 20.56 -13.08 -8.25
N ALA A 183 20.34 -11.83 -8.64
CA ALA A 183 21.16 -11.14 -9.62
C ALA A 183 22.30 -10.32 -8.97
N ALA A 184 23.22 -9.81 -9.78
CA ALA A 184 24.35 -9.00 -9.37
C ALA A 184 24.28 -7.56 -9.93
N ASN A 185 24.75 -6.59 -9.14
CA ASN A 185 24.95 -5.20 -9.56
C ASN A 185 23.72 -4.53 -10.19
N TYR A 186 22.60 -4.49 -9.48
CA TYR A 186 21.31 -4.06 -10.04
C TYR A 186 20.42 -3.38 -9.00
N GLY A 187 19.45 -2.62 -9.49
CA GLY A 187 18.37 -2.05 -8.71
C GLY A 187 18.59 -0.62 -8.18
N GLU A 188 19.71 0.01 -8.48
CA GLU A 188 19.95 1.40 -8.07
C GLU A 188 19.03 2.37 -8.85
N ASN A 189 18.23 3.15 -8.11
CA ASN A 189 17.49 4.32 -8.61
C ASN A 189 16.60 4.04 -9.84
N ILE A 190 15.74 3.02 -9.75
CA ILE A 190 14.71 2.74 -10.77
C ILE A 190 13.51 3.66 -10.53
N LYS A 191 13.00 4.34 -11.54
CA LYS A 191 11.91 5.32 -11.39
C LYS A 191 10.72 5.08 -12.32
N PHE A 192 9.53 5.12 -11.76
CA PHE A 192 8.24 5.13 -12.46
C PHE A 192 7.53 6.45 -12.17
N ILE A 193 7.19 7.22 -13.20
CA ILE A 193 6.70 8.59 -13.08
C ILE A 193 5.46 8.77 -13.95
N GLY A 194 4.33 9.10 -13.32
CA GLY A 194 3.03 9.10 -13.98
C GLY A 194 2.54 7.68 -14.28
N GLY A 195 1.43 7.57 -15.00
CA GLY A 195 0.93 6.29 -15.49
C GLY A 195 0.27 5.41 -14.43
N GLU A 196 0.18 4.12 -14.75
CA GLU A 196 -0.64 3.16 -14.03
C GLU A 196 -0.02 1.76 -13.98
N ILE A 197 -0.18 1.08 -12.83
CA ILE A 197 -0.05 -0.37 -12.71
C ILE A 197 -1.40 -0.90 -12.25
N SER A 198 -2.06 -1.74 -13.05
CA SER A 198 -3.42 -2.16 -12.72
C SER A 198 -3.74 -3.61 -13.00
N ALA A 199 -4.80 -4.11 -12.35
CA ALA A 199 -5.28 -5.48 -12.46
C ALA A 199 -4.17 -6.54 -12.32
N CYS A 200 -3.10 -6.21 -11.58
CA CYS A 200 -1.98 -7.11 -11.39
C CYS A 200 -2.17 -7.94 -10.10
N GLY A 201 -1.68 -9.19 -10.09
CA GLY A 201 -1.61 -9.96 -8.84
C GLY A 201 -0.79 -9.22 -7.77
N ARG A 202 0.34 -8.62 -8.19
CA ARG A 202 1.14 -7.67 -7.41
C ARG A 202 1.53 -6.48 -8.29
N GLY A 203 1.42 -5.26 -7.79
CA GLY A 203 1.88 -4.07 -8.51
C GLY A 203 3.40 -4.06 -8.62
N ILE A 204 4.08 -3.84 -7.48
CA ILE A 204 5.55 -3.84 -7.40
C ILE A 204 6.04 -4.89 -6.40
N HIS A 205 7.05 -5.64 -6.81
CA HIS A 205 7.77 -6.59 -5.98
C HIS A 205 9.27 -6.28 -5.92
N ASN A 206 9.83 -6.20 -4.72
CA ASN A 206 11.28 -6.06 -4.51
C ASN A 206 11.80 -7.09 -3.49
N ASN A 207 12.82 -7.86 -3.89
CA ASN A 207 13.53 -8.82 -3.06
C ASN A 207 15.07 -8.70 -3.23
N ASN A 208 15.54 -7.50 -3.55
CA ASN A 208 16.95 -7.16 -3.65
C ASN A 208 17.35 -6.21 -2.52
N SER A 209 18.20 -6.65 -1.57
CA SER A 209 18.61 -5.84 -0.41
C SER A 209 19.15 -4.45 -0.76
N ASN A 210 19.81 -4.29 -1.90
CA ASN A 210 20.41 -3.02 -2.33
C ASN A 210 19.56 -2.30 -3.40
N GLY A 211 18.41 -2.86 -3.77
CA GLY A 211 17.56 -2.37 -4.84
C GLY A 211 16.51 -1.39 -4.34
N ASN A 212 16.29 -0.31 -5.09
CA ASN A 212 15.31 0.73 -4.78
C ASN A 212 14.45 1.04 -6.01
N ILE A 213 13.13 0.99 -5.84
CA ILE A 213 12.15 1.43 -6.84
C ILE A 213 11.45 2.68 -6.32
N HIS A 214 11.48 3.74 -7.10
CA HIS A 214 10.82 5.01 -6.82
C HIS A 214 9.62 5.16 -7.75
N VAL A 215 8.48 5.56 -7.21
CA VAL A 215 7.22 5.69 -7.92
C VAL A 215 6.63 7.06 -7.59
N THR A 216 6.23 7.82 -8.61
CA THR A 216 5.74 9.19 -8.42
C THR A 216 4.52 9.46 -9.28
N SER A 217 3.45 9.94 -8.66
CA SER A 217 2.19 10.30 -9.34
C SER A 217 1.62 9.18 -10.21
N THR A 218 1.77 7.92 -9.75
CA THR A 218 1.29 6.71 -10.44
C THR A 218 0.05 6.19 -9.74
N ARG A 219 -0.90 5.66 -10.52
CA ARG A 219 -2.08 4.94 -10.01
C ARG A 219 -1.82 3.44 -9.91
N PHE A 220 -2.19 2.85 -8.79
CA PHE A 220 -2.30 1.41 -8.58
C PHE A 220 -3.78 1.07 -8.54
N GLU A 221 -4.31 0.45 -9.58
CA GLU A 221 -5.74 0.14 -9.69
C GLU A 221 -5.98 -1.35 -9.64
N ASP A 222 -6.78 -1.79 -8.68
CA ASP A 222 -7.24 -3.18 -8.55
C ASP A 222 -6.11 -4.23 -8.53
N CYS A 223 -4.93 -3.84 -8.03
CA CYS A 223 -3.82 -4.75 -7.77
C CYS A 223 -4.08 -5.56 -6.49
N GLY A 224 -3.92 -6.89 -6.53
CA GLY A 224 -4.11 -7.75 -5.36
C GLY A 224 -3.21 -7.39 -4.17
N GLN A 225 -1.99 -6.94 -4.45
CA GLN A 225 -1.15 -6.15 -3.53
C GLN A 225 -0.50 -5.02 -4.33
N ALA A 226 -0.60 -3.77 -3.90
CA ALA A 226 0.06 -2.66 -4.57
C ALA A 226 1.60 -2.81 -4.50
N VAL A 227 2.13 -3.10 -3.31
CA VAL A 227 3.57 -3.13 -3.04
C VAL A 227 3.92 -4.28 -2.08
N ARG A 228 4.87 -5.12 -2.50
CA ARG A 228 5.46 -6.18 -1.68
C ARG A 228 6.98 -6.07 -1.66
N VAL A 229 7.56 -5.89 -0.48
CA VAL A 229 9.02 -5.78 -0.31
C VAL A 229 9.53 -6.83 0.66
N GLU A 230 10.26 -7.82 0.16
CA GLU A 230 10.96 -8.81 1.00
C GLU A 230 12.33 -8.31 1.45
N LYS A 231 13.01 -7.53 0.58
CA LYS A 231 14.32 -6.89 0.79
C LYS A 231 14.41 -5.62 -0.08
N GLY A 232 15.22 -4.64 0.33
CA GLY A 232 15.39 -3.38 -0.40
C GLY A 232 14.25 -2.38 -0.16
N GLY A 233 14.10 -1.41 -1.05
CA GLY A 233 13.15 -0.31 -0.90
C GLY A 233 12.14 -0.15 -2.03
N VAL A 234 10.93 0.27 -1.69
CA VAL A 234 9.98 0.90 -2.63
C VAL A 234 9.48 2.21 -2.02
N PHE A 235 9.59 3.30 -2.78
CA PHE A 235 9.31 4.67 -2.33
C PHE A 235 8.24 5.29 -3.23
N LEU A 236 7.09 5.60 -2.66
CA LEU A 236 5.92 6.12 -3.34
C LEU A 236 5.74 7.59 -2.96
N SER A 237 5.56 8.44 -3.97
CA SER A 237 5.31 9.87 -3.81
C SER A 237 4.06 10.26 -4.59
N GLU A 238 3.04 10.76 -3.90
CA GLU A 238 1.80 11.25 -4.52
C GLU A 238 1.08 10.19 -5.39
N CYS A 239 1.18 8.91 -4.99
CA CYS A 239 0.54 7.81 -5.71
C CYS A 239 -0.90 7.61 -5.27
N GLU A 240 -1.72 7.12 -6.20
CA GLU A 240 -3.09 6.72 -5.92
C GLU A 240 -3.18 5.20 -5.83
N VAL A 241 -3.87 4.68 -4.83
CA VAL A 241 -4.18 3.25 -4.70
C VAL A 241 -5.69 3.09 -4.61
N GLU A 242 -6.28 2.45 -5.61
CA GLU A 242 -7.71 2.15 -5.68
C GLU A 242 -7.90 0.64 -5.63
N LEU A 243 -8.49 0.15 -4.54
CA LEU A 243 -8.79 -1.26 -4.34
C LEU A 243 -10.19 -1.55 -4.91
N GLY A 244 -10.24 -1.96 -6.17
CA GLY A 244 -11.45 -2.48 -6.80
C GLY A 244 -11.91 -3.81 -6.17
N ASP A 245 -12.96 -4.40 -6.73
CA ASP A 245 -13.60 -5.59 -6.15
C ASP A 245 -12.64 -6.79 -6.07
N ARG A 246 -11.75 -6.96 -7.06
CA ARG A 246 -10.75 -8.03 -7.06
C ARG A 246 -9.76 -7.80 -5.93
N ALA A 247 -9.15 -6.62 -5.83
CA ALA A 247 -8.18 -6.28 -4.80
C ALA A 247 -8.78 -6.33 -3.39
N ALA A 248 -9.99 -5.80 -3.21
CA ALA A 248 -10.71 -5.81 -1.93
C ALA A 248 -11.10 -7.24 -1.47
N SER A 249 -11.30 -8.18 -2.40
CA SER A 249 -11.57 -9.58 -2.05
C SER A 249 -10.35 -10.36 -1.53
N THR A 250 -9.14 -9.83 -1.71
CA THR A 250 -7.93 -10.53 -1.26
C THR A 250 -7.74 -10.41 0.26
N LYS A 251 -7.13 -11.45 0.86
CA LYS A 251 -6.69 -11.41 2.27
C LYS A 251 -5.34 -10.70 2.46
N LEU A 252 -4.71 -10.29 1.37
CA LEU A 252 -3.36 -9.76 1.40
C LEU A 252 -3.40 -8.25 1.67
N PRO A 253 -2.50 -7.71 2.50
CA PRO A 253 -2.39 -6.27 2.69
C PRO A 253 -1.86 -5.61 1.40
N PRO A 254 -2.42 -4.48 0.95
CA PRO A 254 -1.92 -3.73 -0.20
C PRO A 254 -0.44 -3.34 -0.08
N PHE A 255 0.03 -3.05 1.15
CA PHE A 255 1.41 -2.71 1.44
C PHE A 255 2.02 -3.72 2.40
N PHE A 256 3.10 -4.36 1.99
CA PHE A 256 3.74 -5.43 2.75
C PHE A 256 5.26 -5.30 2.80
N THR A 257 5.84 -5.50 3.98
CA THR A 257 7.27 -5.76 4.16
C THR A 257 7.55 -7.09 4.86
N GLY A 258 8.48 -7.87 4.31
CA GLY A 258 8.93 -9.15 4.85
C GLY A 258 9.80 -9.05 6.11
N THR A 259 10.48 -10.13 6.46
CA THR A 259 11.28 -10.24 7.70
C THR A 259 12.67 -9.62 7.61
N SER A 260 13.12 -9.17 6.44
CA SER A 260 14.46 -8.57 6.28
C SER A 260 14.58 -7.20 6.96
N THR A 261 15.75 -6.91 7.53
CA THR A 261 16.09 -5.57 8.03
C THR A 261 16.30 -4.53 6.92
N ASP A 262 16.40 -4.98 5.68
CA ASP A 262 16.56 -4.10 4.53
C ASP A 262 15.22 -3.71 3.90
N ALA A 263 14.13 -4.43 4.23
CA ALA A 263 12.81 -4.25 3.62
C ALA A 263 12.17 -2.93 4.05
N LYS A 264 11.89 -2.05 3.09
CA LYS A 264 11.38 -0.71 3.31
C LYS A 264 10.29 -0.34 2.31
N VAL A 265 9.18 0.18 2.82
CA VAL A 265 8.18 0.89 2.02
C VAL A 265 8.02 2.29 2.60
N GLN A 266 8.12 3.30 1.75
CA GLN A 266 7.80 4.68 2.14
C GLN A 266 6.68 5.19 1.25
N VAL A 267 5.67 5.80 1.84
CA VAL A 267 4.55 6.44 1.16
C VAL A 267 4.50 7.89 1.62
N ILE A 268 4.60 8.85 0.69
CA ILE A 268 4.54 10.28 0.97
C ILE A 268 3.48 10.90 0.05
N GLY A 269 2.42 11.48 0.60
CA GLY A 269 1.34 12.02 -0.23
C GLY A 269 0.51 10.94 -0.92
N GLY A 270 -0.56 11.35 -1.61
CA GLY A 270 -1.42 10.45 -2.38
C GLY A 270 -2.64 9.99 -1.60
N ARG A 271 -3.32 8.95 -2.10
CA ARG A 271 -4.57 8.45 -1.50
C ARG A 271 -4.78 6.95 -1.63
N LEU A 272 -5.52 6.37 -0.69
CA LEU A 272 -6.05 5.00 -0.70
C LEU A 272 -7.58 5.02 -0.65
N THR A 273 -8.20 4.34 -1.61
CA THR A 273 -9.66 4.13 -1.67
C THR A 273 -9.98 2.65 -1.91
N ALA A 274 -11.21 2.24 -1.60
CA ALA A 274 -11.69 0.91 -1.91
C ALA A 274 -13.16 0.95 -2.34
N SER A 275 -13.55 0.09 -3.29
CA SER A 275 -14.94 -0.06 -3.74
C SER A 275 -15.83 -0.73 -2.69
N SER A 276 -15.25 -1.58 -1.85
CA SER A 276 -15.94 -2.34 -0.80
C SER A 276 -15.09 -2.48 0.47
N VAL A 277 -15.67 -3.09 1.50
CA VAL A 277 -14.89 -3.55 2.66
C VAL A 277 -13.87 -4.58 2.18
N CYS A 278 -12.60 -4.34 2.48
CA CYS A 278 -11.48 -5.19 2.13
C CYS A 278 -11.39 -6.38 3.08
N THR A 279 -11.23 -7.58 2.53
CA THR A 279 -11.08 -8.83 3.28
C THR A 279 -9.77 -8.87 4.07
N ALA A 280 -8.73 -8.20 3.57
CA ALA A 280 -7.47 -7.99 4.27
C ALA A 280 -7.69 -7.47 5.70
N ALA A 281 -6.95 -8.02 6.66
CA ALA A 281 -7.07 -7.65 8.07
C ALA A 281 -6.45 -6.28 8.39
N SER A 282 -5.60 -5.75 7.51
CA SER A 282 -4.93 -4.45 7.64
C SER A 282 -4.46 -3.97 6.28
N PHE A 283 -4.22 -2.65 6.13
CA PHE A 283 -3.67 -2.10 4.87
C PHE A 283 -2.15 -2.14 4.79
N PHE A 284 -1.49 -1.96 5.92
CA PHE A 284 -0.04 -1.93 6.06
C PHE A 284 0.40 -3.08 6.96
N GLU A 285 1.24 -3.97 6.45
CA GLU A 285 1.75 -5.09 7.25
C GLU A 285 3.27 -5.17 7.17
N THR A 286 3.90 -5.34 8.32
CA THR A 286 5.33 -5.63 8.43
C THR A 286 5.56 -6.92 9.21
N GLN A 287 6.49 -7.74 8.75
CA GLN A 287 6.91 -8.95 9.46
C GLN A 287 8.20 -8.77 10.26
N ASN A 288 8.94 -7.66 10.07
CA ASN A 288 10.13 -7.37 10.85
C ASN A 288 9.78 -6.57 12.13
N PRO A 289 10.28 -6.96 13.31
CA PRO A 289 10.01 -6.26 14.58
C PRO A 289 10.92 -5.04 14.85
N SER A 290 11.77 -4.63 13.92
CA SER A 290 12.66 -3.47 14.06
C SER A 290 12.05 -2.20 13.46
N TRP A 291 12.28 -1.07 14.13
CA TRP A 291 11.92 0.27 13.66
C TRP A 291 12.88 0.86 12.59
N GLY A 292 14.00 0.19 12.31
CA GLY A 292 14.95 0.61 11.26
C GLY A 292 14.52 0.26 9.83
N CYS A 293 13.46 -0.54 9.71
CA CYS A 293 12.88 -1.06 8.48
C CYS A 293 11.35 -0.98 8.56
N GLY A 294 10.65 -1.56 7.58
CA GLY A 294 9.20 -1.62 7.57
C GLY A 294 8.56 -0.50 6.76
N ILE A 295 7.40 -0.04 7.21
CA ILE A 295 6.55 0.87 6.44
C ILE A 295 6.48 2.23 7.14
N VAL A 296 6.68 3.29 6.36
CA VAL A 296 6.51 4.69 6.77
C VAL A 296 5.51 5.37 5.83
N VAL A 297 4.47 5.97 6.39
CA VAL A 297 3.39 6.64 5.66
C VAL A 297 3.27 8.08 6.18
N VAL A 298 3.37 9.05 5.28
CA VAL A 298 3.34 10.48 5.61
C VAL A 298 2.38 11.20 4.67
N ASN A 299 1.50 12.04 5.21
CA ASN A 299 0.59 12.88 4.41
C ASN A 299 -0.27 12.07 3.41
N PHE A 300 -0.69 10.87 3.78
CA PHE A 300 -1.44 9.97 2.90
C PHE A 300 -2.92 10.02 3.23
N ALA A 301 -3.76 10.20 2.21
CA ALA A 301 -5.20 10.23 2.40
C ALA A 301 -5.77 8.81 2.47
N ILE A 302 -6.54 8.50 3.51
CA ILE A 302 -7.32 7.26 3.60
C ILE A 302 -8.79 7.65 3.44
N GLY A 303 -9.35 7.34 2.27
CA GLY A 303 -10.75 7.60 1.94
C GLY A 303 -11.68 6.54 2.51
N THR A 304 -12.64 6.08 1.70
CA THR A 304 -13.66 5.06 2.07
C THR A 304 -13.10 3.66 2.33
N ALA A 305 -11.78 3.46 2.30
CA ALA A 305 -11.15 2.16 2.42
C ALA A 305 -11.31 1.59 3.84
N ARG A 306 -11.94 0.41 3.94
CA ARG A 306 -12.20 -0.30 5.21
C ARG A 306 -11.63 -1.71 5.17
N THR A 307 -11.13 -2.20 6.30
CA THR A 307 -10.70 -3.58 6.53
C THR A 307 -11.73 -4.32 7.35
N THR A 308 -11.74 -5.66 7.29
CA THR A 308 -12.64 -6.50 8.10
C THR A 308 -12.48 -6.30 9.61
N THR A 309 -11.32 -5.85 10.06
CA THR A 309 -11.00 -5.65 11.48
C THR A 309 -11.09 -4.19 11.91
N GLY A 310 -11.15 -3.24 10.95
CA GLY A 310 -11.00 -1.81 11.21
C GLY A 310 -9.56 -1.34 11.41
N TYR A 311 -8.57 -2.24 11.42
CA TYR A 311 -7.15 -1.88 11.59
C TYR A 311 -6.49 -1.43 10.29
N LEU A 312 -5.60 -0.45 10.41
CA LEU A 312 -4.68 0.02 9.38
C LEU A 312 -3.40 -0.82 9.34
N ILE A 313 -2.92 -1.28 10.51
CA ILE A 313 -1.61 -1.89 10.69
C ILE A 313 -1.71 -3.31 11.25
N GLY A 314 -1.10 -4.26 10.54
CA GLY A 314 -0.99 -5.67 10.91
C GLY A 314 0.44 -6.11 11.25
N GLY A 315 0.62 -7.43 11.37
CA GLY A 315 1.92 -8.06 11.56
C GLY A 315 2.59 -7.68 12.89
N THR A 316 3.84 -7.21 12.85
CA THR A 316 4.58 -6.82 14.06
C THR A 316 4.04 -5.54 14.70
N GLY A 317 3.29 -4.71 13.96
CA GLY A 317 2.74 -3.43 14.44
C GLY A 317 3.64 -2.22 14.19
N ASN A 318 4.86 -2.43 13.69
CA ASN A 318 5.87 -1.37 13.55
C ASN A 318 5.75 -0.64 12.22
N VAL A 319 4.65 0.08 12.05
CA VAL A 319 4.41 1.00 10.93
C VAL A 319 4.32 2.41 11.48
N ARG A 320 5.02 3.36 10.84
CA ARG A 320 4.93 4.78 11.19
C ARG A 320 3.87 5.43 10.33
N LEU A 321 2.82 5.94 10.96
CA LEU A 321 1.82 6.79 10.32
C LEU A 321 2.03 8.21 10.83
N ASP A 322 2.17 9.17 9.93
CA ASP A 322 2.20 10.58 10.29
C ASP A 322 1.37 11.41 9.32
N GLN A 323 0.69 12.43 9.85
CA GLN A 323 -0.18 13.33 9.10
C GLN A 323 -1.16 12.60 8.15
N VAL A 324 -1.76 11.48 8.58
CA VAL A 324 -2.77 10.80 7.76
C VAL A 324 -3.93 11.75 7.54
N VAL A 325 -4.27 11.95 6.27
CA VAL A 325 -5.39 12.79 5.87
C VAL A 325 -6.62 11.91 5.78
N LEU A 326 -7.73 12.37 6.32
CA LEU A 326 -9.00 11.69 6.19
C LEU A 326 -9.88 12.54 5.28
N GLU A 327 -10.38 11.94 4.20
CA GLU A 327 -11.21 12.67 3.25
C GLU A 327 -12.64 12.81 3.77
N ASP A 328 -13.06 14.04 4.08
CA ASP A 328 -14.46 14.36 4.34
C ASP A 328 -15.22 14.51 3.02
N SER A 329 -16.02 13.50 2.64
CA SER A 329 -17.00 13.67 1.57
C SER A 329 -18.31 14.21 2.16
N PRO A 330 -18.93 15.27 1.61
CA PRO A 330 -20.25 15.75 2.04
C PRO A 330 -21.41 14.85 1.57
N SER A 331 -21.13 13.78 0.82
CA SER A 331 -22.14 12.80 0.41
C SER A 331 -22.44 11.79 1.52
N SER A 332 -23.64 11.23 1.54
CA SER A 332 -24.08 10.18 2.48
C SER A 332 -23.24 8.88 2.45
N ALA A 333 -22.17 8.84 1.68
CA ALA A 333 -21.12 7.83 1.66
C ALA A 333 -19.90 8.21 2.53
N SER A 334 -20.01 9.25 3.36
CA SER A 334 -19.02 9.75 4.35
C SER A 334 -18.79 8.74 5.48
N ASN A 335 -18.29 7.59 5.10
CA ASN A 335 -18.04 6.46 5.93
C ASN A 335 -16.54 6.46 6.16
N SER A 336 -16.12 6.96 7.33
CA SER A 336 -14.71 6.92 7.75
C SER A 336 -14.14 5.54 7.44
N GLY A 337 -13.00 5.50 6.74
CA GLY A 337 -12.27 4.27 6.47
C GLY A 337 -11.84 3.55 7.74
N SER A 338 -10.97 2.55 7.63
CA SER A 338 -10.29 1.99 8.81
C SER A 338 -9.47 3.09 9.50
N LEU A 339 -9.60 3.21 10.83
CA LEU A 339 -8.91 4.25 11.62
C LEU A 339 -8.14 3.68 12.80
N LEU A 340 -8.39 2.44 13.21
CA LEU A 340 -7.61 1.82 14.29
C LEU A 340 -6.21 1.55 13.75
N THR A 341 -5.15 1.89 14.48
CA THR A 341 -3.80 1.57 13.99
C THR A 341 -3.51 0.07 14.13
N SER A 342 -3.32 -0.40 15.36
CA SER A 342 -3.07 -1.80 15.68
C SER A 342 -3.47 -2.04 17.15
N PRO A 343 -3.89 -3.26 17.54
CA PRO A 343 -4.06 -3.58 18.96
C PRO A 343 -2.80 -3.34 19.79
N LYS A 344 -1.62 -3.49 19.18
CA LYS A 344 -0.31 -3.26 19.83
C LYS A 344 0.00 -1.79 20.11
N ASN A 345 -0.73 -0.88 19.46
CA ASN A 345 -0.59 0.57 19.61
C ASN A 345 -1.67 1.13 20.54
N ASN A 346 -2.28 0.29 21.37
CA ASN A 346 -3.28 0.71 22.33
C ASN A 346 -2.66 1.72 23.31
N LYS A 347 -3.38 2.81 23.56
CA LYS A 347 -3.00 3.90 24.46
C LYS A 347 -3.34 3.60 25.92
N LEU A 348 -4.18 2.60 26.17
CA LEU A 348 -4.50 2.10 27.49
C LEU A 348 -3.37 1.19 28.00
N ILE A 349 -3.14 1.21 29.31
CA ILE A 349 -2.10 0.38 29.96
C ILE A 349 -2.49 -1.10 29.93
N ASP A 350 -3.76 -1.39 30.14
CA ASP A 350 -4.33 -2.73 30.29
C ASP A 350 -5.72 -2.80 29.64
N GLY A 351 -5.79 -2.47 28.35
CA GLY A 351 -7.02 -2.55 27.57
C GLY A 351 -7.58 -3.98 27.42
N SER A 352 -6.73 -5.00 27.54
CA SER A 352 -7.11 -6.42 27.55
C SER A 352 -7.48 -6.95 28.94
N PHE A 353 -7.30 -6.16 30.00
CA PHE A 353 -7.65 -6.50 31.38
C PHE A 353 -6.92 -7.75 31.92
N ASP A 354 -5.66 -7.92 31.53
CA ASP A 354 -4.79 -9.01 31.97
C ASP A 354 -4.19 -8.73 33.37
N LEU A 355 -4.22 -7.47 33.83
CA LEU A 355 -3.76 -7.16 35.19
C LEU A 355 -4.82 -7.55 36.23
N ALA A 356 -4.33 -7.97 37.41
CA ALA A 356 -5.18 -8.33 38.55
C ALA A 356 -5.91 -7.14 39.18
N VAL A 357 -5.61 -5.91 38.76
CA VAL A 357 -6.23 -4.67 39.26
C VAL A 357 -6.72 -3.83 38.09
N VAL A 358 -7.82 -3.10 38.30
CA VAL A 358 -8.36 -2.19 37.29
C VAL A 358 -7.43 -0.98 37.14
N ALA A 359 -6.69 -0.90 36.03
CA ALA A 359 -5.75 0.19 35.75
C ALA A 359 -6.43 1.39 35.08
N ASP A 360 -7.02 1.17 33.90
CA ASP A 360 -7.46 2.27 33.04
C ASP A 360 -8.89 2.77 33.31
N ALA A 361 -9.77 1.88 33.74
CA ALA A 361 -11.19 2.20 33.94
C ALA A 361 -11.45 2.87 35.29
N PHE A 362 -12.41 3.80 35.32
CA PHE A 362 -12.88 4.40 36.57
C PHE A 362 -14.31 4.92 36.48
N PHE A 363 -14.98 5.09 37.62
CA PHE A 363 -16.29 5.72 37.67
C PHE A 363 -16.20 7.26 37.71
N THR A 364 -17.06 7.93 36.92
CA THR A 364 -17.16 9.41 36.86
C THR A 364 -18.42 9.98 37.51
N ALA A 365 -19.22 9.13 38.18
CA ALA A 365 -20.48 9.57 38.79
C ALA A 365 -20.27 10.38 40.08
N PRO A 366 -21.18 11.31 40.43
CA PRO A 366 -21.11 12.05 41.70
C PRO A 366 -21.08 11.18 42.96
N ALA A 367 -21.60 9.95 42.87
CA ALA A 367 -21.63 8.97 43.96
C ALA A 367 -20.39 8.05 44.01
N SER A 368 -19.35 8.32 43.22
CA SER A 368 -18.09 7.55 43.25
C SER A 368 -17.35 7.77 44.57
N THR A 369 -17.00 6.68 45.26
CA THR A 369 -16.21 6.70 46.49
C THR A 369 -14.73 6.37 46.22
N SER A 370 -14.46 5.68 45.11
CA SER A 370 -13.11 5.44 44.58
C SER A 370 -13.14 5.31 43.06
N ARG A 371 -11.98 5.12 42.42
CA ARG A 371 -11.91 4.78 40.98
C ARG A 371 -12.78 3.57 40.64
N THR A 372 -12.84 2.57 41.51
CA THR A 372 -13.46 1.27 41.24
C THR A 372 -14.74 1.00 42.03
N ALA A 373 -15.21 1.97 42.82
CA ALA A 373 -16.44 1.85 43.61
C ALA A 373 -17.29 3.12 43.53
N ALA A 374 -18.58 2.93 43.29
CA ALA A 374 -19.60 3.97 43.34
C ALA A 374 -20.82 3.47 44.14
N GLY A 375 -21.67 4.39 44.62
CA GLY A 375 -22.90 4.07 45.33
C GLY A 375 -23.90 3.31 44.46
N GLY A 376 -23.69 2.00 44.26
CA GLY A 376 -24.49 1.12 43.40
C GLY A 376 -23.71 0.40 42.30
N ALA A 377 -22.37 0.47 42.25
CA ALA A 377 -21.57 -0.28 41.28
C ALA A 377 -20.11 -0.50 41.71
N THR A 378 -19.48 -1.55 41.16
CA THR A 378 -18.05 -1.86 41.33
C THR A 378 -17.38 -2.24 40.01
N LEU A 379 -16.07 -1.99 39.92
CA LEU A 379 -15.19 -2.44 38.84
C LEU A 379 -14.19 -3.45 39.38
N THR A 380 -14.07 -4.60 38.72
CA THR A 380 -13.06 -5.62 39.03
C THR A 380 -12.52 -6.21 37.74
N THR A 381 -11.30 -6.77 37.75
CA THR A 381 -10.81 -7.61 36.65
C THR A 381 -10.98 -9.08 37.00
N SER A 382 -11.34 -9.91 36.02
CA SER A 382 -11.44 -11.37 36.19
C SER A 382 -11.25 -12.06 34.85
N ALA A 383 -10.27 -12.98 34.76
CA ALA A 383 -10.00 -13.80 33.59
C ALA A 383 -9.85 -13.01 32.26
N GLY A 384 -9.03 -11.95 32.26
CA GLY A 384 -8.80 -11.13 31.05
C GLY A 384 -10.01 -10.27 30.66
N LYS A 385 -10.79 -9.82 31.65
CA LYS A 385 -11.99 -9.01 31.44
C LYS A 385 -12.16 -7.97 32.52
N LEU A 386 -12.68 -6.81 32.15
CA LEU A 386 -13.28 -5.86 33.08
C LEU A 386 -14.72 -6.29 33.36
N ILE A 387 -15.02 -6.49 34.63
CA ILE A 387 -16.36 -6.81 35.13
C ILE A 387 -16.93 -5.54 35.76
N VAL A 388 -17.92 -4.98 35.09
CA VAL A 388 -18.69 -3.84 35.59
C VAL A 388 -19.93 -4.39 36.28
N THR A 389 -19.93 -4.38 37.61
CA THR A 389 -21.07 -4.89 38.41
C THR A 389 -21.95 -3.74 38.85
N ARG A 390 -23.21 -3.74 38.43
CA ARG A 390 -24.24 -2.83 38.93
C ARG A 390 -25.00 -3.51 40.06
N THR A 391 -24.89 -2.97 41.27
CA THR A 391 -25.54 -3.48 42.49
C THR A 391 -26.82 -2.74 42.85
N SER A 392 -27.05 -1.55 42.26
CA SER A 392 -28.32 -0.82 42.38
C SER A 392 -28.71 -0.11 41.09
N ALA A 393 -30.01 -0.11 40.78
CA ALA A 393 -30.60 0.64 39.67
C ALA A 393 -30.88 2.12 39.99
N SER A 394 -30.78 2.54 41.26
CA SER A 394 -31.21 3.86 41.73
C SER A 394 -30.21 4.99 41.51
N SER A 395 -28.96 4.66 41.19
CA SER A 395 -27.86 5.63 41.09
C SER A 395 -27.34 5.74 39.67
N PRO A 396 -27.02 6.94 39.18
CA PRO A 396 -26.29 7.12 37.93
C PRO A 396 -24.90 6.48 38.03
N VAL A 397 -24.52 5.72 37.02
CA VAL A 397 -23.22 5.05 36.94
C VAL A 397 -22.65 5.21 35.55
N VAL A 398 -21.49 5.86 35.47
CA VAL A 398 -20.75 6.06 34.23
C VAL A 398 -19.32 5.55 34.42
N VAL A 399 -18.94 4.57 33.62
CA VAL A 399 -17.56 4.08 33.51
C VAL A 399 -16.85 4.90 32.45
N ALA A 400 -15.60 5.30 32.70
CA ALA A 400 -14.79 6.05 31.76
C ALA A 400 -13.38 5.47 31.61
N PHE A 401 -12.80 5.70 30.43
CA PHE A 401 -11.41 5.43 30.09
C PHE A 401 -10.84 6.71 29.48
N ASP A 402 -9.75 7.23 30.05
CA ASP A 402 -9.11 8.45 29.57
C ASP A 402 -7.71 8.12 29.06
N VAL A 403 -7.40 8.59 27.85
CA VAL A 403 -6.03 8.58 27.32
C VAL A 403 -5.59 10.00 27.00
N PRO A 404 -4.32 10.38 27.25
CA PRO A 404 -3.80 11.66 26.81
C PRO A 404 -3.96 11.84 25.30
N CYS A 405 -4.29 13.05 24.86
CA CYS A 405 -4.40 13.36 23.44
C CYS A 405 -3.49 14.52 23.01
N VAL A 406 -3.13 14.51 21.73
CA VAL A 406 -2.35 15.58 21.08
C VAL A 406 -3.25 16.31 20.10
N ALA A 407 -3.26 17.65 20.16
CA ALA A 407 -4.04 18.49 19.25
C ALA A 407 -3.75 18.16 17.78
N GLY A 408 -4.81 18.03 16.99
CA GLY A 408 -4.74 17.71 15.56
C GLY A 408 -4.56 16.22 15.22
N LYS A 409 -4.25 15.36 16.20
CA LYS A 409 -4.22 13.90 15.98
C LYS A 409 -5.62 13.31 15.99
N VAL A 410 -5.81 12.23 15.22
CA VAL A 410 -7.10 11.53 15.10
C VAL A 410 -7.13 10.38 16.08
N TYR A 411 -8.25 10.23 16.81
CA TYR A 411 -8.46 9.14 17.76
C TYR A 411 -9.55 8.18 17.27
N ALA A 412 -9.27 6.88 17.42
CA ALA A 412 -10.17 5.80 17.09
C ALA A 412 -10.22 4.78 18.22
N ASN A 413 -11.34 4.08 18.34
CA ASN A 413 -11.54 3.11 19.41
C ASN A 413 -12.39 1.91 18.99
N SER A 414 -12.28 0.86 19.79
CA SER A 414 -13.15 -0.30 19.79
C SER A 414 -13.35 -0.76 21.23
N LEU A 415 -14.56 -1.16 21.58
CA LEU A 415 -14.88 -1.78 22.87
C LEU A 415 -15.58 -3.11 22.62
N THR A 416 -15.02 -4.20 23.14
CA THR A 416 -15.58 -5.54 22.99
C THR A 416 -16.30 -5.97 24.25
N VAL A 417 -17.64 -6.07 24.17
CA VAL A 417 -18.45 -6.68 25.21
C VAL A 417 -18.49 -8.19 24.95
N SER A 418 -18.17 -8.99 25.96
CA SER A 418 -18.05 -10.46 25.86
C SER A 418 -19.10 -11.22 26.67
N GLY A 419 -19.86 -10.52 27.53
CA GLY A 419 -20.80 -11.15 28.45
C GLY A 419 -21.53 -10.14 29.33
N GLY A 420 -22.37 -10.66 30.22
CA GLY A 420 -23.08 -9.87 31.21
C GLY A 420 -24.46 -10.42 31.54
N THR A 421 -24.90 -10.18 32.78
CA THR A 421 -26.23 -10.57 33.26
C THR A 421 -27.24 -9.41 33.22
N SER A 422 -26.79 -8.16 33.18
CA SER A 422 -27.67 -6.98 33.10
C SER A 422 -28.50 -6.96 31.82
N SER A 423 -29.72 -6.41 31.89
CA SER A 423 -30.60 -6.11 30.74
C SER A 423 -30.84 -4.61 30.62
N GLY A 424 -31.52 -4.18 29.54
CA GLY A 424 -31.79 -2.77 29.26
C GLY A 424 -30.77 -2.14 28.31
N THR A 425 -30.62 -0.82 28.37
CA THR A 425 -29.76 -0.06 27.44
C THR A 425 -28.66 0.69 28.19
N PHE A 426 -27.47 0.78 27.61
CA PHE A 426 -26.44 1.71 28.04
C PHE A 426 -26.06 2.66 26.90
N THR A 427 -25.47 3.80 27.24
CA THR A 427 -24.93 4.73 26.23
C THR A 427 -23.43 4.57 26.17
N TYR A 428 -22.88 4.34 24.97
CA TYR A 428 -21.45 4.38 24.71
C TYR A 428 -21.12 5.69 24.01
N SER A 429 -20.13 6.45 24.48
CA SER A 429 -19.80 7.79 23.95
C SER A 429 -18.29 8.04 23.79
N GLU A 430 -17.91 8.75 22.73
CA GLU A 430 -16.60 9.39 22.57
C GLU A 430 -16.66 10.85 23.00
N THR A 431 -15.66 11.32 23.73
CA THR A 431 -15.63 12.70 24.24
C THR A 431 -14.21 13.23 24.29
N PHE A 432 -13.99 14.48 23.88
CA PHE A 432 -12.75 15.17 24.22
C PHE A 432 -12.93 15.96 25.51
N ILE A 433 -11.92 15.92 26.37
CA ILE A 433 -11.97 16.59 27.68
C ILE A 433 -10.70 17.39 27.99
N ALA A 434 -10.87 18.44 28.79
CA ALA A 434 -9.78 19.15 29.46
C ALA A 434 -9.76 18.73 30.94
N VAL A 435 -8.76 17.94 31.34
CA VAL A 435 -8.57 17.49 32.72
C VAL A 435 -7.85 18.58 33.50
N ILE A 436 -8.41 19.02 34.62
CA ILE A 436 -7.85 20.09 35.47
C ILE A 436 -7.29 19.59 36.81
N GLY A 437 -7.38 18.29 37.09
CA GLY A 437 -6.82 17.68 38.29
C GLY A 437 -7.57 16.42 38.73
N GLN A 438 -7.19 15.90 39.89
CA GLN A 438 -7.80 14.73 40.54
C GLN A 438 -8.28 15.12 41.94
N PRO A 439 -9.44 15.79 42.06
CA PRO A 439 -9.84 16.44 43.31
C PRO A 439 -10.21 15.45 44.43
N THR A 440 -10.58 14.19 44.10
CA THR A 440 -10.92 13.16 45.10
C THR A 440 -10.68 11.76 44.53
N ALA A 441 -10.12 10.86 45.36
CA ALA A 441 -9.97 9.42 45.10
C ALA A 441 -9.34 9.04 43.74
N SER A 442 -8.43 9.88 43.22
CA SER A 442 -7.73 9.67 41.94
C SER A 442 -8.65 9.58 40.71
N ILE A 443 -9.80 10.26 40.75
CA ILE A 443 -10.75 10.39 39.63
C ILE A 443 -10.47 11.71 38.88
N PRO A 444 -10.18 11.67 37.57
CA PRO A 444 -9.99 12.88 36.76
C PRO A 444 -11.24 13.76 36.70
N SER A 445 -11.07 15.04 37.05
CA SER A 445 -12.10 16.08 36.88
C SER A 445 -11.91 16.81 35.55
N ALA A 446 -12.98 16.89 34.76
CA ALA A 446 -13.00 17.60 33.49
C ALA A 446 -13.56 19.02 33.68
N ALA A 447 -12.80 20.04 33.29
CA ALA A 447 -13.28 21.42 33.24
C ALA A 447 -14.09 21.73 31.97
N LYS A 448 -13.83 20.97 30.91
CA LYS A 448 -14.51 21.07 29.64
C LYS A 448 -14.67 19.68 29.05
N SER A 449 -15.81 19.44 28.43
CA SER A 449 -16.13 18.21 27.72
C SER A 449 -16.88 18.55 26.44
N ASP A 450 -16.57 17.85 25.37
CA ASP A 450 -17.29 17.94 24.10
C ASP A 450 -17.57 16.52 23.61
N VAL A 451 -18.84 16.10 23.73
CA VAL A 451 -19.28 14.77 23.31
C VAL A 451 -19.38 14.79 21.80
N ARG A 452 -18.65 13.89 21.15
CA ARG A 452 -18.58 13.84 19.70
C ARG A 452 -19.68 13.00 19.11
N GLU A 453 -19.80 11.78 19.62
CA GLU A 453 -20.76 10.80 19.18
C GLU A 453 -21.13 9.91 20.37
N SER A 454 -22.39 9.49 20.39
CA SER A 454 -22.91 8.56 21.38
C SER A 454 -23.89 7.60 20.72
N ILE A 455 -23.79 6.32 21.04
CA ILE A 455 -24.74 5.29 20.59
C ILE A 455 -25.44 4.68 21.80
N GLN A 456 -26.74 4.44 21.67
CA GLN A 456 -27.47 3.61 22.64
C GLN A 456 -27.34 2.14 22.23
N VAL A 457 -26.95 1.31 23.19
CA VAL A 457 -26.70 -0.12 22.98
C VAL A 457 -27.64 -0.90 23.87
N SER A 458 -28.47 -1.75 23.24
CA SER A 458 -29.30 -2.73 23.95
C SER A 458 -28.46 -3.92 24.38
N MET A 459 -28.42 -4.20 25.69
CA MET A 459 -27.75 -5.41 26.20
C MET A 459 -28.41 -6.68 25.71
N ASP A 460 -29.73 -6.68 25.52
CA ASP A 460 -30.46 -7.87 25.09
C ASP A 460 -30.17 -8.20 23.61
N GLU A 461 -30.05 -7.18 22.75
CA GLU A 461 -29.58 -7.37 21.36
C GLU A 461 -28.10 -7.74 21.30
N LEU A 462 -27.28 -7.12 22.15
CA LEU A 462 -25.85 -7.39 22.16
C LEU A 462 -25.55 -8.84 22.57
N LYS A 463 -26.33 -9.39 23.52
CA LYS A 463 -26.25 -10.80 23.95
C LYS A 463 -26.44 -11.81 22.83
N THR A 464 -27.18 -11.49 21.76
CA THR A 464 -27.40 -12.43 20.65
C THR A 464 -26.21 -12.55 19.70
N ARG A 465 -25.18 -11.71 19.87
CA ARG A 465 -24.01 -11.60 19.00
C ARG A 465 -22.69 -11.49 19.75
N LEU A 466 -22.64 -11.96 20.99
CA LEU A 466 -21.43 -11.96 21.81
C LEU A 466 -20.37 -12.93 21.26
N PRO A 467 -19.07 -12.58 21.34
CA PRO A 467 -18.54 -11.26 21.70
C PRO A 467 -18.82 -10.22 20.61
N ALA A 468 -19.15 -9.00 21.03
CA ALA A 468 -19.55 -7.92 20.13
C ALA A 468 -18.62 -6.71 20.29
N ALA A 469 -17.95 -6.33 19.21
CA ALA A 469 -17.17 -5.09 19.13
C ALA A 469 -18.08 -3.89 18.82
N LEU A 470 -17.89 -2.82 19.58
CA LEU A 470 -18.56 -1.54 19.44
C LEU A 470 -17.53 -0.50 19.00
N SER A 471 -17.81 0.17 17.89
CA SER A 471 -17.00 1.25 17.38
C SER A 471 -17.89 2.31 16.74
N PHE A 472 -17.35 3.51 16.63
CA PHE A 472 -18.05 4.65 16.06
C PHE A 472 -17.72 4.78 14.57
N THR A 473 -18.68 5.27 13.80
CA THR A 473 -18.51 5.50 12.35
C THR A 473 -18.52 6.98 11.97
N ALA A 474 -18.52 7.90 12.96
CA ALA A 474 -18.55 9.34 12.74
C ALA A 474 -17.58 9.83 11.65
N PRO A 475 -17.95 10.91 10.93
CA PRO A 475 -17.12 11.58 9.94
C PRO A 475 -15.75 11.97 10.52
N SER A 476 -14.74 11.91 9.68
CA SER A 476 -13.35 12.14 10.03
C SER A 476 -13.02 13.53 10.58
N SER A 477 -13.61 14.60 10.04
CA SER A 477 -13.41 15.99 10.52
C SER A 477 -13.62 16.13 12.01
N THR A 478 -14.64 15.43 12.53
CA THR A 478 -14.93 15.53 13.94
C THR A 478 -13.83 14.87 14.74
N ARG A 479 -13.14 13.81 14.23
CA ARG A 479 -12.20 12.88 14.91
C ARG A 479 -10.86 13.45 15.38
N ALA A 480 -10.48 14.63 14.91
CA ALA A 480 -9.26 15.28 15.34
C ALA A 480 -9.41 15.93 16.73
N ALA A 481 -8.41 15.77 17.60
CA ALA A 481 -8.40 16.41 18.92
C ALA A 481 -8.32 17.95 18.79
N PRO A 482 -9.26 18.70 19.39
CA PRO A 482 -9.20 20.16 19.35
C PRO A 482 -8.05 20.69 20.22
N ALA A 483 -7.59 21.91 19.94
CA ALA A 483 -6.42 22.50 20.61
C ALA A 483 -6.52 22.59 22.14
N TRP A 484 -7.74 22.60 22.70
CA TRP A 484 -7.97 22.67 24.15
C TRP A 484 -8.02 21.29 24.83
N ALA A 485 -8.18 20.21 24.05
CA ALA A 485 -8.33 18.88 24.62
C ALA A 485 -6.99 18.38 25.16
N THR A 486 -7.05 17.79 26.35
CA THR A 486 -5.89 17.15 27.00
C THR A 486 -6.00 15.63 26.96
N HIS A 487 -7.24 15.11 26.92
CA HIS A 487 -7.52 13.68 26.88
C HIS A 487 -8.67 13.39 25.92
N PHE A 488 -8.64 12.17 25.38
CA PHE A 488 -9.77 11.51 24.75
C PHE A 488 -10.39 10.54 25.77
N ARG A 489 -11.71 10.63 25.95
CA ARG A 489 -12.49 9.83 26.88
C ARG A 489 -13.45 8.93 26.13
N LEU A 490 -13.40 7.65 26.45
CA LEU A 490 -14.50 6.72 26.22
C LEU A 490 -15.35 6.62 27.47
N SER A 491 -16.67 6.57 27.31
CA SER A 491 -17.57 6.41 28.45
C SER A 491 -18.72 5.45 28.17
N LEU A 492 -19.10 4.69 29.19
CA LEU A 492 -20.26 3.82 29.22
C LEU A 492 -21.17 4.31 30.34
N ASP A 493 -22.24 5.00 29.97
CA ASP A 493 -23.33 5.33 30.89
C ASP A 493 -24.26 4.14 31.01
N ILE A 494 -24.09 3.37 32.08
CA ILE A 494 -24.87 2.18 32.38
C ILE A 494 -26.07 2.49 33.28
N SER A 495 -26.41 3.76 33.50
CA SER A 495 -27.46 4.19 34.43
C SER A 495 -28.85 3.63 34.11
N ARG A 496 -29.05 3.10 32.90
CA ARG A 496 -30.31 2.48 32.44
C ARG A 496 -30.28 0.95 32.35
N LEU A 497 -29.21 0.30 32.83
CA LEU A 497 -29.14 -1.17 32.92
C LEU A 497 -29.79 -1.73 34.19
N SER A 498 -30.29 -2.96 34.16
CA SER A 498 -30.69 -3.64 35.39
C SER A 498 -29.47 -3.92 36.30
N VAL A 499 -29.74 -4.24 37.56
CA VAL A 499 -28.75 -4.90 38.44
C VAL A 499 -28.21 -6.14 37.74
N GLY A 500 -26.91 -6.38 37.86
CA GLY A 500 -26.19 -7.43 37.14
C GLY A 500 -24.79 -7.00 36.73
N THR A 501 -24.25 -7.66 35.72
CA THR A 501 -22.90 -7.42 35.20
C THR A 501 -22.91 -7.05 33.72
N VAL A 502 -21.88 -6.29 33.33
CA VAL A 502 -21.40 -6.17 31.94
C VAL A 502 -19.95 -6.62 31.92
N GLU A 503 -19.60 -7.54 31.03
CA GLU A 503 -18.24 -8.07 30.88
C GLU A 503 -17.60 -7.52 29.61
N ILE A 504 -16.49 -6.81 29.76
CA ILE A 504 -15.74 -6.20 28.65
C ILE A 504 -14.41 -6.94 28.54
N SER A 505 -14.15 -7.56 27.39
CA SER A 505 -12.94 -8.35 27.16
C SER A 505 -11.81 -7.55 26.51
N ASP A 506 -12.12 -6.40 25.91
CA ASP A 506 -11.12 -5.57 25.27
C ASP A 506 -11.61 -4.13 25.13
N VAL A 507 -10.71 -3.17 25.36
CA VAL A 507 -10.90 -1.76 25.01
C VAL A 507 -9.63 -1.30 24.32
N ILE A 508 -9.80 -0.79 23.11
CA ILE A 508 -8.71 -0.28 22.29
C ILE A 508 -8.95 1.19 22.03
N VAL A 509 -7.93 1.99 22.32
CA VAL A 509 -7.86 3.39 21.89
C VAL A 509 -6.54 3.58 21.18
N THR A 510 -6.60 4.07 19.94
CA THR A 510 -5.42 4.34 19.12
C THR A 510 -5.44 5.77 18.60
N GLU A 511 -4.27 6.26 18.20
CA GLU A 511 -4.10 7.53 17.53
C GLU A 511 -3.46 7.35 16.15
N VAL A 512 -3.78 8.25 15.23
CA VAL A 512 -3.19 8.37 13.88
C VAL A 512 -2.68 9.80 13.68
#